data_AF-A0AAF0XUM9-F1
#
_entry.id   AF-A0AAF0XUM9-F1
#
_cell.length_a   1.000
_cell.length_b   1.000
_cell.length_c   1.000
_cell.angle_alpha   90.00
_cell.angle_beta   90.00
_cell.angle_gamma   90.00
#
_symmetry.space_group_name_H-M   'P 1'
#
loop_
_entity.id
_entity.type
_entity.pdbx_description
1 polymer ?
#
loop_
_entity_poly.entity_id
_entity_poly.type
_entity_poly.pdbx_seq_one_letter_code
_entity_poly.pdbx_strand_id
1 'polypeptide(L)'
;MSIAQAFLLVVFLVQAPGFIQCFRNVEDPELVVEEVHRSINASRRNLGFLSCGTGNPIDDCWRCDKNWEKNRQRLADCAIGFGKHAIGGRDGKIYVVTDNKDDDPVNPRPGTLRYAVIQDEPLWIIFKRDMVITLKEELMMNSFKTIDGRGADVHIAGGPCITIQYVTNIIIHGVNIHDCKRGGNANVRDSPDHFGWRTVSDGDGVSIFGGSHVWVDHCSLSNCRDGLIDAIRGSTAITISNNYLTHHNKVMLLGHSDTYTQDRNMQVTIAFNHFGEGLVQRMPRCRHGYFHVVNNDYTHWEMYAIGGSASPTINSQGNRFLAPNNEFNKEVTKHEDAPKTEWSRWNWRSEGDLLLNGAFFTTSGGGTSSKYAKASSLGARSSSLVGTITGGAGVLSCRKGSHC
;
A
#
# COMPACT_ATOMS: atom_id res chain seq x y z
N MET A 1 15.45 -12.72 -79.21
CA MET A 1 16.37 -12.05 -78.29
C MET A 1 15.54 -11.17 -77.36
N SER A 2 15.25 -11.66 -76.15
CA SER A 2 14.43 -10.95 -75.17
C SER A 2 15.28 -10.66 -73.94
N ILE A 3 15.28 -9.39 -73.56
CA ILE A 3 16.06 -8.79 -72.48
C ILE A 3 15.39 -9.13 -71.14
N ALA A 4 16.18 -9.62 -70.18
CA ALA A 4 15.76 -9.85 -68.81
C ALA A 4 15.81 -8.53 -68.01
N GLN A 5 14.69 -8.11 -67.45
CA GLN A 5 14.62 -7.00 -66.48
C GLN A 5 14.66 -7.58 -65.06
N ALA A 6 15.70 -7.22 -64.31
CA ALA A 6 15.79 -7.45 -62.87
C ALA A 6 15.09 -6.29 -62.13
N PHE A 7 14.04 -6.60 -61.38
CA PHE A 7 13.47 -5.69 -60.39
C PHE A 7 14.14 -5.94 -59.03
N LEU A 8 14.93 -4.97 -58.57
CA LEU A 8 15.50 -4.94 -57.22
C LEU A 8 14.48 -4.29 -56.28
N LEU A 9 13.82 -5.08 -55.44
CA LEU A 9 12.90 -4.57 -54.41
C LEU A 9 13.72 -4.28 -53.14
N VAL A 10 14.00 -2.99 -52.88
CA VAL A 10 14.62 -2.55 -51.62
C VAL A 10 13.52 -2.45 -50.57
N VAL A 11 13.47 -3.42 -49.65
CA VAL A 11 12.63 -3.37 -48.45
C VAL A 11 13.40 -2.60 -47.38
N PHE A 12 12.97 -1.37 -47.09
CA PHE A 12 13.38 -0.66 -45.88
C PHE A 12 12.71 -1.32 -44.66
N LEU A 13 13.49 -2.10 -43.90
CA LEU A 13 13.14 -2.53 -42.56
C LEU A 13 13.18 -1.30 -41.63
N VAL A 14 12.02 -0.67 -41.41
CA VAL A 14 11.85 0.26 -40.29
C VAL A 14 11.89 -0.57 -39.02
N GLN A 15 13.02 -0.54 -38.32
CA GLN A 15 13.11 -1.05 -36.96
C GLN A 15 12.24 -0.15 -36.07
N ALA A 16 11.08 -0.66 -35.69
CA ALA A 16 10.38 -0.14 -34.52
C ALA A 16 11.32 -0.30 -33.31
N PRO A 17 11.52 0.72 -32.46
CA PRO A 17 12.24 0.53 -31.22
C PRO A 17 11.45 -0.46 -30.39
N GLY A 18 12.02 -1.66 -30.21
CA GLY A 18 11.47 -2.65 -29.32
C GLY A 18 11.34 -2.01 -27.95
N PHE A 19 10.11 -1.92 -27.45
CA PHE A 19 9.86 -1.76 -26.03
C PHE A 19 10.57 -2.93 -25.34
N ILE A 20 11.76 -2.68 -24.81
CA ILE A 20 12.36 -3.54 -23.80
C ILE A 20 11.44 -3.37 -22.59
N GLN A 21 10.43 -4.24 -22.52
CA GLN A 21 9.70 -4.50 -21.31
C GLN A 21 10.75 -5.02 -20.33
N CYS A 22 11.25 -4.12 -19.49
CA CYS A 22 12.10 -4.48 -18.38
C CYS A 22 11.20 -5.32 -17.47
N PHE A 23 11.21 -6.65 -17.66
CA PHE A 23 10.72 -7.59 -16.65
C PHE A 23 11.64 -7.38 -15.44
N ARG A 24 11.31 -6.38 -14.62
CA ARG A 24 11.81 -6.32 -13.26
C ARG A 24 11.39 -7.63 -12.63
N ASN A 25 12.37 -8.44 -12.22
CA ASN A 25 12.12 -9.68 -11.51
C ASN A 25 11.19 -9.37 -10.35
N VAL A 26 9.94 -9.80 -10.46
CA VAL A 26 8.99 -9.80 -9.34
C VAL A 26 9.61 -10.73 -8.30
N GLU A 27 9.92 -10.19 -7.12
CA GLU A 27 10.61 -10.95 -6.08
C GLU A 27 9.79 -12.20 -5.72
N ASP A 28 10.46 -13.32 -5.47
CA ASP A 28 9.78 -14.55 -5.07
C ASP A 28 8.99 -14.30 -3.77
N PRO A 29 7.66 -14.53 -3.76
CA PRO A 29 6.84 -14.39 -2.55
C PRO A 29 7.43 -15.05 -1.31
N GLU A 30 8.08 -16.21 -1.47
CA GLU A 30 8.66 -16.95 -0.36
C GLU A 30 9.85 -16.21 0.26
N LEU A 31 10.74 -15.66 -0.56
CA LEU A 31 11.91 -14.91 -0.08
C LEU A 31 11.52 -13.62 0.64
N VAL A 32 10.47 -12.94 0.17
CA VAL A 32 9.97 -11.72 0.83
C VAL A 32 9.35 -12.05 2.18
N VAL A 33 8.60 -13.14 2.27
CA VAL A 33 8.07 -13.64 3.55
C VAL A 33 9.22 -13.97 4.51
N GLU A 34 10.27 -14.68 4.05
CA GLU A 34 11.49 -14.93 4.83
C GLU A 34 12.22 -13.67 5.30
N GLU A 35 12.26 -12.61 4.49
CA GLU A 35 12.94 -11.37 4.84
C GLU A 35 12.16 -10.53 5.86
N VAL A 36 10.84 -10.41 5.68
CA VAL A 36 9.94 -9.81 6.69
C VAL A 36 10.19 -10.50 8.04
N HIS A 37 10.25 -11.82 8.01
CA HIS A 37 10.59 -12.67 9.13
C HIS A 37 11.98 -12.39 9.75
N ARG A 38 13.04 -12.19 8.94
CA ARG A 38 14.36 -11.79 9.45
C ARG A 38 14.36 -10.39 10.08
N SER A 39 13.71 -9.40 9.45
CA SER A 39 13.65 -8.02 9.95
C SER A 39 12.99 -7.95 11.35
N ILE A 40 11.91 -8.70 11.54
CA ILE A 40 11.22 -8.88 12.82
C ILE A 40 12.19 -9.41 13.89
N ASN A 41 12.99 -10.43 13.57
CA ASN A 41 13.90 -11.07 14.52
C ASN A 41 15.20 -10.30 14.78
N ALA A 42 15.71 -9.55 13.80
CA ALA A 42 16.91 -8.73 13.93
C ALA A 42 16.77 -7.65 15.01
N SER A 43 15.55 -7.17 15.26
CA SER A 43 15.23 -6.28 16.38
C SER A 43 15.64 -6.84 17.76
N ARG A 44 15.83 -8.17 17.90
CA ARG A 44 16.32 -8.82 19.12
C ARG A 44 17.84 -8.93 19.20
N ARG A 45 18.56 -8.86 18.08
CA ARG A 45 20.01 -9.16 17.99
C ARG A 45 20.91 -7.92 17.83
N ASN A 46 20.36 -6.76 17.50
CA ASN A 46 21.12 -5.52 17.56
C ASN A 46 21.19 -4.98 18.99
N LEU A 47 22.33 -5.28 19.60
CA LEU A 47 22.93 -4.66 20.77
C LEU A 47 22.62 -3.15 20.85
N GLY A 48 21.77 -2.77 21.82
CA GLY A 48 22.00 -1.64 22.72
C GLY A 48 22.01 -0.19 22.22
N PHE A 49 21.86 0.13 20.93
CA PHE A 49 22.04 1.53 20.49
C PHE A 49 20.94 2.17 19.61
N LEU A 50 20.08 1.41 18.92
CA LEU A 50 19.14 1.99 17.91
C LEU A 50 17.76 1.31 17.78
N SER A 51 17.34 0.42 18.70
CA SER A 51 16.00 -0.18 18.65
C SER A 51 15.04 0.58 19.57
N CYS A 52 13.87 0.96 19.07
CA CYS A 52 12.83 1.61 19.89
C CYS A 52 12.24 0.67 20.95
N GLY A 53 12.48 -0.64 20.82
CA GLY A 53 11.95 -1.65 21.73
C GLY A 53 10.42 -1.77 21.68
N THR A 54 9.77 -1.21 20.65
CA THR A 54 8.31 -1.33 20.46
C THR A 54 7.95 -2.75 20.07
N GLY A 55 8.88 -3.45 19.42
CA GLY A 55 8.63 -4.74 18.82
C GLY A 55 7.92 -4.63 17.46
N ASN A 56 7.83 -3.45 16.89
CA ASN A 56 7.47 -3.26 15.50
C ASN A 56 8.77 -2.98 14.73
N PRO A 57 9.23 -3.86 13.82
CA PRO A 57 10.52 -3.69 13.14
C PRO A 57 10.60 -2.45 12.24
N ILE A 58 9.46 -1.98 11.71
CA ILE A 58 9.40 -0.77 10.89
C ILE A 58 9.68 0.43 11.78
N ASP A 59 8.91 0.60 12.86
CA ASP A 59 9.10 1.69 13.82
C ASP A 59 10.47 1.60 14.50
N ASP A 60 10.85 0.41 14.95
CA ASP A 60 12.13 0.16 15.64
C ASP A 60 13.35 0.59 14.79
N CYS A 61 13.21 0.66 13.45
CA CYS A 61 14.27 1.07 12.54
C CYS A 61 14.54 2.59 12.50
N TRP A 62 13.54 3.45 12.73
CA TRP A 62 13.68 4.91 12.58
C TRP A 62 13.17 5.73 13.76
N ARG A 63 12.14 5.27 14.47
CA ARG A 63 11.30 6.09 15.35
C ARG A 63 12.04 6.62 16.59
N CYS A 64 13.04 5.89 17.08
CA CYS A 64 13.88 6.29 18.21
C CYS A 64 15.01 7.25 17.83
N ASP A 65 15.16 7.62 16.56
CA ASP A 65 16.09 8.69 16.21
C ASP A 65 15.54 10.03 16.69
N LYS A 66 16.13 10.60 17.75
CA LYS A 66 15.75 11.95 18.25
C LYS A 66 15.96 13.05 17.21
N ASN A 67 16.79 12.78 16.18
CA ASN A 67 17.10 13.67 15.07
C ASN A 67 16.40 13.22 13.78
N TRP A 68 15.28 12.49 13.87
CA TRP A 68 14.49 12.08 12.71
C TRP A 68 14.15 13.27 11.79
N GLU A 69 14.08 14.50 12.30
CA GLU A 69 13.76 15.69 11.51
C GLU A 69 14.92 16.09 10.58
N LYS A 70 16.17 15.83 10.98
CA LYS A 70 17.37 15.99 10.15
C LYS A 70 17.61 14.77 9.27
N ASN A 71 17.17 13.61 9.72
CA ASN A 71 17.38 12.32 9.05
C ASN A 71 16.08 11.78 8.42
N ARG A 72 15.18 12.64 7.94
CA ARG A 72 13.83 12.23 7.51
C ARG A 72 13.84 11.09 6.50
N GLN A 73 14.75 11.19 5.53
CA GLN A 73 14.90 10.25 4.42
C GLN A 73 15.33 8.84 4.87
N ARG A 74 15.91 8.68 6.08
CA ARG A 74 16.23 7.37 6.66
C ARG A 74 15.01 6.46 6.79
N LEU A 75 13.81 7.03 6.92
CA LEU A 75 12.56 6.27 6.93
C LEU A 75 12.46 5.31 5.73
N ALA A 76 12.91 5.73 4.54
CA ALA A 76 12.79 4.92 3.32
C ALA A 76 13.60 3.62 3.34
N ASP A 77 14.54 3.47 4.29
CA ASP A 77 15.31 2.23 4.46
C ASP A 77 14.64 1.25 5.45
N CYS A 78 13.48 1.61 6.02
CA CYS A 78 12.78 0.86 7.07
C CYS A 78 11.56 0.09 6.58
N ALA A 79 11.19 0.22 5.31
CA ALA A 79 10.12 -0.56 4.70
C ALA A 79 10.48 -2.06 4.73
N ILE A 80 9.47 -2.91 4.93
CA ILE A 80 9.61 -4.36 4.86
C ILE A 80 8.61 -4.92 3.84
N GLY A 81 8.68 -6.22 3.56
CA GLY A 81 7.70 -6.88 2.71
C GLY A 81 7.88 -6.55 1.24
N PHE A 82 6.82 -6.73 0.46
CA PHE A 82 6.91 -6.56 -0.99
C PHE A 82 7.21 -5.11 -1.40
N GLY A 83 6.83 -4.13 -0.58
CA GLY A 83 7.17 -2.72 -0.74
C GLY A 83 8.51 -2.29 -0.16
N LYS A 84 9.38 -3.20 0.32
CA LYS A 84 10.67 -2.84 0.96
C LYS A 84 11.58 -1.96 0.10
N HIS A 85 11.42 -2.02 -1.21
CA HIS A 85 12.19 -1.26 -2.19
C HIS A 85 11.50 0.04 -2.65
N ALA A 86 10.39 0.43 -2.01
CA ALA A 86 9.76 1.73 -2.21
C ALA A 86 10.64 2.84 -1.61
N ILE A 87 11.60 3.35 -2.38
CA ILE A 87 12.54 4.37 -1.88
C ILE A 87 11.95 5.79 -1.85
N GLY A 88 10.75 5.99 -2.40
CA GLY A 88 10.12 7.31 -2.46
C GLY A 88 11.02 8.39 -3.07
N GLY A 89 11.07 9.55 -2.42
CA GLY A 89 11.98 10.66 -2.74
C GLY A 89 13.27 10.69 -1.93
N ARG A 90 13.76 9.54 -1.41
CA ARG A 90 14.93 9.47 -0.51
C ARG A 90 16.17 10.16 -1.06
N ASP A 91 16.42 10.03 -2.36
CA ASP A 91 17.62 10.57 -3.01
C ASP A 91 17.40 11.97 -3.61
N GLY A 92 16.27 12.60 -3.23
CA GLY A 92 15.81 13.90 -3.70
C GLY A 92 16.08 15.03 -2.71
N LYS A 93 15.68 16.24 -3.12
CA LYS A 93 15.66 17.41 -2.21
C LYS A 93 14.42 17.37 -1.33
N ILE A 94 14.51 17.99 -0.16
CA ILE A 94 13.33 18.27 0.66
C ILE A 94 12.55 19.42 0.02
N TYR A 95 11.27 19.17 -0.26
CA TYR A 95 10.31 20.19 -0.66
C TYR A 95 9.39 20.52 0.52
N VAL A 96 9.19 21.80 0.80
CA VAL A 96 8.32 22.23 1.91
C VAL A 96 7.03 22.81 1.35
N VAL A 97 5.91 22.13 1.59
CA VAL A 97 4.58 22.66 1.33
C VAL A 97 4.32 23.80 2.30
N THR A 98 3.98 24.96 1.76
CA THR A 98 3.72 26.20 2.50
C THR A 98 2.31 26.75 2.28
N ASP A 99 1.66 26.33 1.19
CA ASP A 99 0.31 26.70 0.81
C ASP A 99 -0.55 25.42 0.69
N ASN A 100 -1.68 25.40 1.39
CA ASN A 100 -2.62 24.28 1.41
C ASN A 100 -3.71 24.37 0.33
N LYS A 101 -3.68 25.40 -0.53
CA LYS A 101 -4.63 25.58 -1.62
C LYS A 101 -4.33 24.65 -2.80
N ASP A 102 -5.39 24.31 -3.54
CA ASP A 102 -5.35 23.52 -4.77
C ASP A 102 -6.26 24.14 -5.84
N ASP A 103 -6.02 25.42 -6.16
CA ASP A 103 -6.97 26.22 -6.94
C ASP A 103 -7.03 25.85 -8.43
N ASP A 104 -5.94 25.33 -8.99
CA ASP A 104 -5.81 24.99 -10.41
C ASP A 104 -5.12 23.61 -10.55
N PRO A 105 -5.87 22.55 -10.89
CA PRO A 105 -5.33 21.21 -11.13
C PRO A 105 -4.37 21.10 -12.31
N VAL A 106 -4.37 22.07 -13.23
CA VAL A 106 -3.50 22.11 -14.41
C VAL A 106 -2.28 22.99 -14.14
N ASN A 107 -2.39 24.10 -13.41
CA ASN A 107 -1.26 25.01 -13.15
C ASN A 107 -1.02 25.19 -11.65
N PRO A 108 -0.56 24.15 -10.94
CA PRO A 108 -0.32 24.26 -9.51
C PRO A 108 0.80 25.25 -9.21
N ARG A 109 0.63 26.06 -8.15
CA ARG A 109 1.61 27.08 -7.76
C ARG A 109 2.75 26.46 -6.95
N PRO A 110 4.01 26.90 -7.12
CA PRO A 110 5.08 26.57 -6.18
C PRO A 110 4.67 26.89 -4.73
N GLY A 111 5.04 26.03 -3.81
CA GLY A 111 4.61 26.01 -2.41
C GLY A 111 3.43 25.08 -2.12
N THR A 112 2.72 24.55 -3.13
CA THR A 112 1.57 23.64 -2.95
C THR A 112 1.97 22.16 -3.02
N LEU A 113 1.14 21.29 -2.44
CA LEU A 113 1.33 19.84 -2.53
C LEU A 113 1.27 19.34 -3.98
N ARG A 114 0.29 19.80 -4.78
CA ARG A 114 0.14 19.39 -6.18
C ARG A 114 1.37 19.73 -7.02
N TYR A 115 1.95 20.92 -6.83
CA TYR A 115 3.19 21.28 -7.53
C TYR A 115 4.31 20.29 -7.20
N ALA A 116 4.47 19.93 -5.92
CA ALA A 116 5.57 19.08 -5.47
C ALA A 116 5.48 17.64 -6.04
N VAL A 117 4.30 17.04 -6.00
CA VAL A 117 4.15 15.61 -6.36
C VAL A 117 4.30 15.32 -7.85
N ILE A 118 4.15 16.32 -8.72
CA ILE A 118 4.25 16.13 -10.18
C ILE A 118 5.67 16.32 -10.71
N GLN A 119 6.62 16.85 -9.94
CA GLN A 119 7.97 17.15 -10.46
C GLN A 119 8.69 15.89 -10.95
N ASP A 120 9.59 16.01 -11.94
CA ASP A 120 10.32 14.85 -12.46
C ASP A 120 11.40 14.35 -11.50
N GLU A 121 12.05 15.28 -10.79
CA GLU A 121 13.06 14.95 -9.79
C GLU A 121 12.45 14.23 -8.58
N PRO A 122 13.23 13.33 -7.92
CA PRO A 122 12.84 12.78 -6.64
C PRO A 122 12.63 13.91 -5.61
N LEU A 123 11.54 13.85 -4.85
CA LEU A 123 11.25 14.84 -3.81
C LEU A 123 10.75 14.21 -2.52
N TRP A 124 11.34 14.64 -1.40
CA TRP A 124 10.86 14.36 -0.06
C TRP A 124 10.01 15.53 0.43
N ILE A 125 8.69 15.36 0.39
CA ILE A 125 7.71 16.44 0.56
C ILE A 125 7.28 16.49 2.03
N ILE A 126 7.52 17.62 2.69
CA ILE A 126 7.15 17.88 4.08
C ILE A 126 6.24 19.11 4.18
N PHE A 127 5.66 19.33 5.36
CA PHE A 127 4.71 20.41 5.58
C PHE A 127 5.27 21.43 6.58
N LYS A 128 5.13 22.72 6.26
CA LYS A 128 5.64 23.81 7.10
C LYS A 128 4.93 23.92 8.45
N ARG A 129 3.65 23.54 8.49
CA ARG A 129 2.71 23.69 9.59
C ARG A 129 1.55 22.71 9.38
N ASP A 130 0.66 22.63 10.34
CA ASP A 130 -0.60 21.90 10.23
C ASP A 130 -1.42 22.44 9.05
N MET A 131 -2.01 21.52 8.28
CA MET A 131 -2.72 21.83 7.04
C MET A 131 -3.91 20.92 6.84
N VAL A 132 -5.03 21.51 6.42
CA VAL A 132 -6.13 20.81 5.77
C VAL A 132 -6.08 21.16 4.29
N ILE A 133 -5.86 20.16 3.45
CA ILE A 133 -5.73 20.28 2.00
C ILE A 133 -6.97 19.65 1.38
N THR A 134 -7.84 20.51 0.83
CA THR A 134 -8.98 20.08 0.02
C THR A 134 -8.59 20.22 -1.43
N LEU A 135 -8.34 19.07 -2.07
CA LEU A 135 -7.99 19.01 -3.48
C LEU A 135 -9.23 19.32 -4.33
N LYS A 136 -9.03 19.97 -5.48
CA LYS A 136 -10.11 20.16 -6.46
C LYS A 136 -10.33 18.92 -7.33
N GLU A 137 -9.24 18.24 -7.65
CA GLU A 137 -9.21 17.04 -8.50
C GLU A 137 -8.28 15.99 -7.91
N GLU A 138 -8.30 14.76 -8.42
CA GLU A 138 -7.37 13.71 -8.00
C GLU A 138 -5.93 14.23 -7.96
N LEU A 139 -5.20 13.95 -6.88
CA LEU A 139 -3.78 14.28 -6.75
C LEU A 139 -2.97 13.23 -7.50
N MET A 140 -2.90 13.41 -8.82
CA MET A 140 -1.98 12.68 -9.69
C MET A 140 -0.54 13.02 -9.30
N MET A 141 0.33 12.03 -9.31
CA MET A 141 1.74 12.20 -8.93
C MET A 141 2.69 11.47 -9.86
N ASN A 142 3.90 11.99 -9.96
CA ASN A 142 5.01 11.38 -10.69
C ASN A 142 5.78 10.40 -9.78
N SER A 143 6.67 9.59 -10.36
CA SER A 143 7.50 8.63 -9.63
C SER A 143 8.46 9.30 -8.63
N PHE A 144 8.99 8.52 -7.68
CA PHE A 144 10.02 8.95 -6.72
C PHE A 144 9.57 10.10 -5.80
N LYS A 145 8.41 9.93 -5.17
CA LYS A 145 7.85 10.92 -4.23
C LYS A 145 7.64 10.32 -2.86
N THR A 146 7.99 11.09 -1.84
CA THR A 146 7.57 10.82 -0.47
C THR A 146 6.69 11.95 0.01
N ILE A 147 5.48 11.66 0.47
CA ILE A 147 4.68 12.58 1.29
C ILE A 147 4.94 12.20 2.75
N ASP A 148 5.55 13.09 3.51
CA ASP A 148 5.95 12.88 4.91
C ASP A 148 5.29 13.94 5.82
N GLY A 149 4.21 13.54 6.49
CA GLY A 149 3.46 14.41 7.41
C GLY A 149 4.14 14.62 8.77
N ARG A 150 5.23 13.91 9.10
CA ARG A 150 5.84 14.01 10.44
C ARG A 150 6.23 15.45 10.79
N GLY A 151 5.78 15.89 11.96
CA GLY A 151 6.04 17.24 12.48
C GLY A 151 4.97 18.28 12.14
N ALA A 152 3.87 17.87 11.49
CA ALA A 152 2.67 18.66 11.25
C ALA A 152 1.44 17.75 11.29
N ASP A 153 0.28 18.30 11.65
CA ASP A 153 -1.01 17.62 11.49
C ASP A 153 -1.57 17.92 10.10
N VAL A 154 -1.54 16.91 9.22
CA VAL A 154 -1.83 17.07 7.80
C VAL A 154 -3.03 16.22 7.40
N HIS A 155 -4.05 16.88 6.90
CA HIS A 155 -5.28 16.26 6.41
C HIS A 155 -5.40 16.48 4.91
N ILE A 156 -5.59 15.40 4.16
CA ILE A 156 -6.04 15.43 2.76
C ILE A 156 -7.50 15.00 2.79
N ALA A 157 -8.41 15.97 2.69
CA ALA A 157 -9.81 15.73 3.03
C ALA A 157 -10.83 16.64 2.35
N GLY A 158 -12.06 16.13 2.25
CA GLY A 158 -13.25 16.88 1.83
C GLY A 158 -13.38 17.11 0.31
N GLY A 159 -12.44 16.61 -0.48
CA GLY A 159 -12.40 16.62 -1.94
C GLY A 159 -11.84 15.29 -2.47
N PRO A 160 -11.44 15.18 -3.75
CA PRO A 160 -10.70 14.03 -4.24
C PRO A 160 -9.39 13.83 -3.49
N CYS A 161 -8.81 12.63 -3.57
CA CYS A 161 -7.61 12.27 -2.81
C CYS A 161 -6.50 11.75 -3.74
N ILE A 162 -5.72 10.76 -3.32
CA ILE A 162 -4.43 10.44 -3.94
C ILE A 162 -4.59 9.38 -5.03
N THR A 163 -3.98 9.62 -6.20
CA THR A 163 -3.96 8.66 -7.31
C THR A 163 -2.53 8.42 -7.81
N ILE A 164 -2.03 7.21 -7.56
CA ILE A 164 -0.73 6.68 -7.99
C ILE A 164 -0.98 5.87 -9.26
N GLN A 165 -0.86 6.50 -10.43
CA GLN A 165 -1.17 5.84 -11.70
C GLN A 165 0.08 5.67 -12.57
N TYR A 166 0.42 4.42 -12.89
CA TYR A 166 1.53 4.03 -13.77
C TYR A 166 2.90 4.60 -13.37
N VAL A 167 3.10 4.83 -12.07
CA VAL A 167 4.35 5.35 -11.49
C VAL A 167 4.93 4.39 -10.45
N THR A 168 6.17 4.62 -10.06
CA THR A 168 6.92 3.75 -9.15
C THR A 168 7.64 4.53 -8.05
N ASN A 169 7.99 3.85 -6.96
CA ASN A 169 8.74 4.41 -5.83
C ASN A 169 7.98 5.56 -5.16
N ILE A 170 6.87 5.24 -4.50
CA ILE A 170 6.05 6.20 -3.77
C ILE A 170 5.99 5.80 -2.30
N ILE A 171 6.18 6.78 -1.41
CA ILE A 171 5.93 6.63 0.02
C ILE A 171 4.85 7.65 0.42
N ILE A 172 3.78 7.19 1.06
CA ILE A 172 2.79 8.04 1.73
C ILE A 172 2.89 7.73 3.21
N HIS A 173 3.34 8.70 4.00
CA HIS A 173 3.64 8.50 5.41
C HIS A 173 3.12 9.62 6.31
N GLY A 174 2.42 9.24 7.39
CA GLY A 174 2.11 10.16 8.49
C GLY A 174 1.04 11.21 8.15
N VAL A 175 0.07 10.90 7.29
CA VAL A 175 -1.01 11.83 6.91
C VAL A 175 -2.40 11.27 7.21
N ASN A 176 -3.34 12.16 7.54
CA ASN A 176 -4.76 11.84 7.68
C ASN A 176 -5.44 11.96 6.31
N ILE A 177 -6.16 10.91 5.87
CA ILE A 177 -6.85 10.86 4.57
C ILE A 177 -8.31 10.47 4.82
N HIS A 178 -9.23 11.41 4.66
CA HIS A 178 -10.64 11.14 5.00
C HIS A 178 -11.63 12.03 4.26
N ASP A 179 -12.91 11.66 4.28
CA ASP A 179 -13.98 12.38 3.60
C ASP A 179 -13.69 12.59 2.11
N CYS A 180 -13.00 11.63 1.49
CA CYS A 180 -12.63 11.68 0.08
C CYS A 180 -13.87 11.63 -0.80
N LYS A 181 -13.90 12.47 -1.83
CA LYS A 181 -15.03 12.64 -2.75
C LYS A 181 -14.61 12.35 -4.18
N ARG A 182 -15.60 12.16 -5.04
CA ARG A 182 -15.37 12.06 -6.49
C ARG A 182 -14.90 13.41 -7.02
N GLY A 183 -13.92 13.38 -7.91
CA GLY A 183 -13.51 14.50 -8.77
C GLY A 183 -13.56 14.05 -10.22
N GLY A 184 -13.37 14.97 -11.16
CA GLY A 184 -13.14 14.66 -12.56
C GLY A 184 -13.99 15.51 -13.50
N ASN A 185 -14.03 15.08 -14.76
CA ASN A 185 -14.47 15.91 -15.88
C ASN A 185 -13.66 17.22 -15.97
N ALA A 186 -12.35 17.09 -15.77
CA ALA A 186 -11.40 18.19 -15.76
C ALA A 186 -10.06 17.74 -16.34
N ASN A 187 -9.28 18.68 -16.83
CA ASN A 187 -7.87 18.45 -17.11
C ASN A 187 -7.09 18.46 -15.78
N VAL A 188 -6.22 17.47 -15.60
CA VAL A 188 -5.38 17.34 -14.40
C VAL A 188 -3.95 17.07 -14.82
N ARG A 189 -3.03 17.82 -14.21
CA ARG A 189 -1.59 17.67 -14.42
C ARG A 189 -1.02 16.52 -13.58
N ASP A 190 -0.20 15.68 -14.18
CA ASP A 190 0.49 14.54 -13.57
C ASP A 190 2.03 14.61 -13.69
N SER A 191 2.55 15.44 -14.61
CA SER A 191 3.98 15.78 -14.71
C SER A 191 4.21 17.26 -15.08
N PRO A 192 5.45 17.79 -15.09
CA PRO A 192 5.70 19.18 -15.47
C PRO A 192 5.26 19.49 -16.90
N ASP A 193 5.34 18.49 -17.79
CA ASP A 193 5.10 18.64 -19.22
C ASP A 193 3.81 17.97 -19.72
N HIS A 194 3.10 17.23 -18.86
CA HIS A 194 1.88 16.52 -19.23
C HIS A 194 0.70 16.84 -18.31
N PHE A 195 -0.48 17.01 -18.92
CA PHE A 195 -1.77 16.96 -18.26
C PHE A 195 -2.76 16.29 -19.21
N GLY A 196 -3.79 15.66 -18.64
CA GLY A 196 -4.80 14.94 -19.43
C GLY A 196 -6.20 15.10 -18.87
N TRP A 197 -7.20 14.80 -19.71
CA TRP A 197 -8.59 14.77 -19.30
C TRP A 197 -8.85 13.58 -18.38
N ARG A 198 -9.39 13.86 -17.19
CA ARG A 198 -9.79 12.85 -16.20
C ARG A 198 -11.29 12.72 -16.18
N THR A 199 -11.78 11.49 -16.29
CA THR A 199 -13.19 11.17 -16.01
C THR A 199 -13.44 11.15 -14.51
N VAL A 200 -14.70 10.97 -14.12
CA VAL A 200 -15.08 10.97 -12.72
C VAL A 200 -14.42 9.82 -11.96
N SER A 201 -13.66 10.14 -10.92
CA SER A 201 -13.04 9.19 -10.00
C SER A 201 -14.06 8.56 -9.06
N ASP A 202 -13.69 7.45 -8.43
CA ASP A 202 -14.55 6.74 -7.48
C ASP A 202 -14.58 7.44 -6.10
N GLY A 203 -13.52 8.19 -5.79
CA GLY A 203 -13.35 8.91 -4.54
C GLY A 203 -12.72 8.05 -3.43
N ASP A 204 -11.73 7.25 -3.83
CA ASP A 204 -10.89 6.48 -2.91
C ASP A 204 -9.95 7.38 -2.12
N GLY A 205 -9.46 6.90 -0.97
CA GLY A 205 -8.39 7.58 -0.22
C GLY A 205 -7.05 7.56 -0.95
N VAL A 206 -6.56 6.35 -1.23
CA VAL A 206 -5.34 6.09 -2.00
C VAL A 206 -5.65 5.08 -3.10
N SER A 207 -5.59 5.52 -4.36
CA SER A 207 -5.79 4.66 -5.52
C SER A 207 -4.45 4.34 -6.20
N ILE A 208 -4.09 3.07 -6.32
CA ILE A 208 -2.85 2.57 -6.94
C ILE A 208 -3.23 1.82 -8.21
N PHE A 209 -2.95 2.43 -9.35
CA PHE A 209 -3.35 1.93 -10.67
C PHE A 209 -2.11 1.60 -11.50
N GLY A 210 -1.80 0.31 -11.67
CA GLY A 210 -0.58 -0.13 -12.35
C GLY A 210 0.71 0.42 -11.74
N GLY A 211 0.71 0.73 -10.44
CA GLY A 211 1.85 1.27 -9.71
C GLY A 211 2.74 0.17 -9.14
N SER A 212 4.01 0.47 -8.88
CA SER A 212 4.91 -0.48 -8.22
C SER A 212 5.84 0.16 -7.21
N HIS A 213 6.35 -0.62 -6.25
CA HIS A 213 7.24 -0.10 -5.19
C HIS A 213 6.55 1.04 -4.43
N VAL A 214 5.41 0.72 -3.82
CA VAL A 214 4.57 1.68 -3.08
C VAL A 214 4.52 1.30 -1.61
N TRP A 215 4.66 2.28 -0.73
CA TRP A 215 4.54 2.10 0.70
C TRP A 215 3.57 3.12 1.31
N VAL A 216 2.48 2.62 1.90
CA VAL A 216 1.50 3.43 2.65
C VAL A 216 1.67 3.10 4.13
N ASP A 217 2.19 4.06 4.89
CA ASP A 217 2.67 3.84 6.26
C ASP A 217 2.16 4.90 7.23
N HIS A 218 1.78 4.52 8.46
CA HIS A 218 1.38 5.50 9.49
C HIS A 218 0.34 6.53 9.03
N CYS A 219 -0.59 6.13 8.16
CA CYS A 219 -1.70 6.97 7.75
C CYS A 219 -2.95 6.63 8.55
N SER A 220 -3.78 7.64 8.81
CA SER A 220 -5.12 7.45 9.36
C SER A 220 -6.13 7.62 8.24
N LEU A 221 -6.92 6.58 7.93
CA LEU A 221 -7.87 6.59 6.81
C LEU A 221 -9.30 6.31 7.26
N SER A 222 -10.27 7.11 6.81
CA SER A 222 -11.68 6.93 7.15
C SER A 222 -12.66 7.62 6.21
N ASN A 223 -13.91 7.16 6.18
CA ASN A 223 -15.05 7.84 5.55
C ASN A 223 -14.82 8.34 4.11
N CYS A 224 -14.15 7.57 3.27
CA CYS A 224 -14.02 7.89 1.84
C CYS A 224 -15.30 7.56 1.07
N ARG A 225 -15.40 8.00 -0.19
CA ARG A 225 -16.60 7.74 -1.00
C ARG A 225 -16.71 6.28 -1.45
N ASP A 226 -15.61 5.66 -1.87
CA ASP A 226 -15.60 4.25 -2.27
C ASP A 226 -14.60 3.41 -1.44
N GLY A 227 -13.33 3.30 -1.83
CA GLY A 227 -12.28 2.58 -1.11
C GLY A 227 -11.47 3.46 -0.13
N LEU A 228 -10.82 2.87 0.90
CA LEU A 228 -9.74 3.59 1.61
C LEU A 228 -8.43 3.44 0.84
N ILE A 229 -8.05 2.20 0.50
CA ILE A 229 -6.83 1.90 -0.25
C ILE A 229 -7.13 0.84 -1.32
N ASP A 230 -7.04 1.22 -2.59
CA ASP A 230 -7.29 0.33 -3.71
C ASP A 230 -6.02 0.15 -4.55
N ALA A 231 -5.67 -1.10 -4.86
CA ALA A 231 -4.55 -1.43 -5.73
C ALA A 231 -5.00 -2.37 -6.84
N ILE A 232 -4.91 -1.92 -8.09
CA ILE A 232 -5.51 -2.62 -9.24
C ILE A 232 -4.59 -2.55 -10.46
N ARG A 233 -4.96 -3.29 -11.53
CA ARG A 233 -4.39 -3.12 -12.88
C ARG A 233 -2.89 -3.42 -12.95
N GLY A 234 -2.49 -4.55 -12.38
CA GLY A 234 -1.12 -5.03 -12.39
C GLY A 234 -0.21 -4.36 -11.35
N SER A 235 -0.79 -3.64 -10.39
CA SER A 235 -0.01 -3.06 -9.29
C SER A 235 0.67 -4.17 -8.46
N THR A 236 1.91 -3.93 -8.01
CA THR A 236 2.70 -4.94 -7.29
C THR A 236 3.83 -4.31 -6.48
N ALA A 237 4.55 -5.09 -5.67
CA ALA A 237 5.60 -4.59 -4.78
C ALA A 237 5.07 -3.50 -3.83
N ILE A 238 4.02 -3.83 -3.06
CA ILE A 238 3.32 -2.90 -2.18
C ILE A 238 3.44 -3.35 -0.72
N THR A 239 3.69 -2.40 0.18
CA THR A 239 3.51 -2.60 1.63
C THR A 239 2.51 -1.58 2.16
N ILE A 240 1.57 -2.05 2.97
CA ILE A 240 0.58 -1.23 3.68
C ILE A 240 0.78 -1.53 5.17
N SER A 241 1.35 -0.59 5.90
CA SER A 241 1.76 -0.82 7.30
C SER A 241 1.42 0.28 8.27
N ASN A 242 1.28 -0.08 9.55
CA ASN A 242 1.10 0.88 10.64
C ASN A 242 -0.07 1.86 10.44
N ASN A 243 -1.04 1.56 9.59
CA ASN A 243 -2.16 2.46 9.33
C ASN A 243 -3.29 2.22 10.34
N TYR A 244 -4.02 3.28 10.64
CA TYR A 244 -5.25 3.20 11.42
C TYR A 244 -6.46 3.42 10.49
N LEU A 245 -7.27 2.40 10.31
CA LEU A 245 -8.41 2.42 9.39
C LEU A 245 -9.70 2.32 10.19
N THR A 246 -10.64 3.23 9.96
CA THR A 246 -11.91 3.28 10.71
C THR A 246 -13.07 3.81 9.86
N HIS A 247 -14.29 3.62 10.36
CA HIS A 247 -15.53 4.26 9.86
C HIS A 247 -15.69 4.17 8.35
N HIS A 248 -15.66 2.95 7.80
CA HIS A 248 -15.69 2.76 6.35
C HIS A 248 -16.18 1.38 5.94
N ASN A 249 -16.95 1.31 4.85
CA ASN A 249 -17.51 0.04 4.39
C ASN A 249 -16.50 -0.80 3.61
N LYS A 250 -15.99 -0.25 2.49
CA LYS A 250 -15.10 -0.96 1.56
C LYS A 250 -13.66 -0.57 1.83
N VAL A 251 -12.99 -1.26 2.75
CA VAL A 251 -11.70 -0.79 3.28
C VAL A 251 -10.57 -0.85 2.23
N MET A 252 -10.27 -2.04 1.72
CA MET A 252 -9.11 -2.25 0.87
C MET A 252 -9.40 -3.27 -0.24
N LEU A 253 -9.35 -2.83 -1.51
CA LEU A 253 -9.52 -3.70 -2.66
C LEU A 253 -8.18 -3.95 -3.38
N LEU A 254 -7.77 -5.21 -3.44
CA LEU A 254 -6.52 -5.63 -4.09
C LEU A 254 -6.85 -6.52 -5.29
N GLY A 255 -6.86 -5.91 -6.47
CA GLY A 255 -7.32 -6.49 -7.74
C GLY A 255 -8.81 -6.21 -7.98
N HIS A 256 -9.15 -5.65 -9.14
CA HIS A 256 -10.50 -5.12 -9.43
C HIS A 256 -11.46 -6.10 -10.12
N SER A 257 -10.93 -7.08 -10.86
CA SER A 257 -11.74 -7.92 -11.74
C SER A 257 -11.24 -9.36 -11.76
N ASP A 258 -12.18 -10.30 -11.68
CA ASP A 258 -11.92 -11.74 -11.73
C ASP A 258 -11.32 -12.18 -13.08
N THR A 259 -11.55 -11.40 -14.15
CA THR A 259 -11.03 -11.69 -15.49
C THR A 259 -9.71 -10.99 -15.81
N TYR A 260 -9.23 -10.10 -14.94
CA TYR A 260 -7.99 -9.35 -15.17
C TYR A 260 -6.76 -10.13 -14.68
N THR A 261 -6.32 -11.10 -15.47
CA THR A 261 -5.28 -12.06 -15.07
C THR A 261 -3.88 -11.47 -14.89
N GLN A 262 -3.63 -10.23 -15.30
CA GLN A 262 -2.35 -9.56 -15.01
C GLN A 262 -2.16 -9.32 -13.50
N ASP A 263 -3.25 -9.27 -12.72
CA ASP A 263 -3.18 -9.14 -11.25
C ASP A 263 -2.60 -10.40 -10.58
N ARG A 264 -2.32 -11.50 -11.30
CA ARG A 264 -1.59 -12.67 -10.76
C ARG A 264 -0.18 -12.33 -10.27
N ASN A 265 0.42 -11.29 -10.83
CA ASN A 265 1.74 -10.81 -10.44
C ASN A 265 1.69 -9.81 -9.26
N MET A 266 0.49 -9.48 -8.77
CA MET A 266 0.32 -8.58 -7.63
C MET A 266 0.87 -9.24 -6.37
N GLN A 267 1.67 -8.49 -5.63
CA GLN A 267 2.22 -8.90 -4.35
C GLN A 267 2.09 -7.75 -3.36
N VAL A 268 1.41 -8.01 -2.23
CA VAL A 268 1.13 -6.99 -1.21
C VAL A 268 1.38 -7.54 0.19
N THR A 269 2.10 -6.78 1.00
CA THR A 269 2.25 -7.02 2.44
C THR A 269 1.35 -6.07 3.22
N ILE A 270 0.48 -6.61 4.06
CA ILE A 270 -0.41 -5.88 4.96
C ILE A 270 0.06 -6.21 6.38
N ALA A 271 0.73 -5.25 7.04
CA ALA A 271 1.41 -5.52 8.31
C ALA A 271 1.19 -4.44 9.37
N PHE A 272 0.97 -4.83 10.63
CA PHE A 272 0.89 -3.90 11.77
C PHE A 272 -0.18 -2.81 11.67
N ASN A 273 -1.18 -2.98 10.80
CA ASN A 273 -2.30 -2.06 10.74
C ASN A 273 -3.28 -2.34 11.88
N HIS A 274 -3.99 -1.30 12.30
CA HIS A 274 -5.15 -1.44 13.19
C HIS A 274 -6.42 -1.18 12.37
N PHE A 275 -7.19 -2.24 12.16
CA PHE A 275 -8.54 -2.22 11.62
C PHE A 275 -9.53 -1.97 12.77
N GLY A 276 -9.89 -0.69 12.91
CA GLY A 276 -10.60 -0.12 14.05
C GLY A 276 -12.11 -0.06 13.88
N GLU A 277 -12.74 0.77 14.71
CA GLU A 277 -14.20 0.94 14.80
C GLU A 277 -14.86 1.30 13.46
N GLY A 278 -16.10 0.85 13.27
CA GLY A 278 -16.96 1.26 12.15
C GLY A 278 -16.55 0.69 10.79
N LEU A 279 -15.70 -0.34 10.76
CA LEU A 279 -15.35 -1.05 9.53
C LEU A 279 -16.36 -2.14 9.21
N VAL A 280 -16.72 -2.29 7.93
CA VAL A 280 -17.68 -3.33 7.49
C VAL A 280 -16.96 -4.54 6.90
N GLN A 281 -16.09 -4.34 5.91
CA GLN A 281 -15.49 -5.43 5.11
C GLN A 281 -14.21 -5.03 4.35
N ARG A 282 -13.61 -6.02 3.68
CA ARG A 282 -12.46 -5.87 2.75
C ARG A 282 -11.16 -5.44 3.43
N MET A 283 -10.72 -6.19 4.42
CA MET A 283 -9.49 -5.93 5.16
C MET A 283 -8.47 -7.10 5.02
N PRO A 284 -7.97 -7.42 3.82
CA PRO A 284 -8.32 -6.91 2.49
C PRO A 284 -9.41 -7.74 1.78
N ARG A 285 -9.89 -7.27 0.61
CA ARG A 285 -10.52 -8.12 -0.43
C ARG A 285 -9.57 -8.31 -1.61
N CYS A 286 -9.18 -9.55 -1.87
CA CYS A 286 -8.10 -9.90 -2.79
C CYS A 286 -8.56 -10.63 -4.05
N ARG A 287 -7.80 -10.49 -5.15
CA ARG A 287 -7.93 -11.29 -6.37
C ARG A 287 -6.60 -11.68 -6.95
N HIS A 288 -6.51 -12.89 -7.51
CA HIS A 288 -5.36 -13.48 -8.23
C HIS A 288 -4.02 -13.58 -7.49
N GLY A 289 -3.45 -12.44 -7.06
CA GLY A 289 -2.09 -12.31 -6.58
C GLY A 289 -1.78 -12.97 -5.23
N TYR A 290 -0.66 -12.54 -4.64
CA TYR A 290 -0.15 -13.03 -3.37
C TYR A 290 -0.24 -11.95 -2.28
N PHE A 291 -0.84 -12.31 -1.14
CA PHE A 291 -1.12 -11.38 -0.06
C PHE A 291 -0.60 -11.93 1.27
N HIS A 292 0.35 -11.21 1.87
CA HIS A 292 0.87 -11.52 3.19
C HIS A 292 0.22 -10.60 4.22
N VAL A 293 -0.68 -11.16 5.04
CA VAL A 293 -1.42 -10.45 6.08
C VAL A 293 -0.83 -10.84 7.43
N VAL A 294 -0.04 -9.96 8.04
CA VAL A 294 0.78 -10.33 9.20
C VAL A 294 0.70 -9.34 10.35
N ASN A 295 0.48 -9.84 11.57
CA ASN A 295 0.50 -9.06 12.80
C ASN A 295 -0.38 -7.78 12.80
N ASN A 296 -1.53 -7.80 12.12
CA ASN A 296 -2.53 -6.73 12.19
C ASN A 296 -3.52 -6.96 13.33
N ASP A 297 -4.07 -5.88 13.90
CA ASP A 297 -5.12 -5.92 14.90
C ASP A 297 -6.49 -5.63 14.28
N TYR A 298 -7.37 -6.62 14.28
CA TYR A 298 -8.75 -6.51 13.81
C TYR A 298 -9.67 -6.47 15.01
N THR A 299 -10.19 -5.26 15.28
CA THR A 299 -11.07 -5.04 16.43
C THR A 299 -12.54 -4.97 16.05
N HIS A 300 -12.85 -4.65 14.78
CA HIS A 300 -14.21 -4.55 14.27
C HIS A 300 -14.30 -5.00 12.81
N TRP A 301 -15.42 -5.64 12.47
CA TRP A 301 -15.95 -5.81 11.12
C TRP A 301 -17.47 -6.00 11.24
N GLU A 302 -18.23 -5.74 10.18
CA GLU A 302 -19.69 -5.97 10.19
C GLU A 302 -20.12 -7.10 9.23
N MET A 303 -19.24 -7.55 8.34
CA MET A 303 -19.53 -8.63 7.41
C MET A 303 -18.43 -9.70 7.37
N TYR A 304 -17.18 -9.31 7.12
CA TYR A 304 -16.01 -10.18 7.18
C TYR A 304 -14.75 -9.32 7.31
N ALA A 305 -13.65 -9.91 7.76
CA ALA A 305 -12.36 -9.23 7.77
C ALA A 305 -11.63 -9.44 6.42
N ILE A 306 -11.25 -10.68 6.11
CA ILE A 306 -10.44 -11.02 4.94
C ILE A 306 -11.31 -11.72 3.89
N GLY A 307 -11.25 -11.28 2.64
CA GLY A 307 -12.05 -11.89 1.57
C GLY A 307 -11.36 -11.91 0.23
N GLY A 308 -12.01 -12.49 -0.76
CA GLY A 308 -11.48 -12.52 -2.11
C GLY A 308 -12.27 -13.36 -3.10
N SER A 309 -11.96 -13.17 -4.39
CA SER A 309 -12.51 -13.91 -5.53
C SER A 309 -11.41 -14.17 -6.55
N ALA A 310 -11.60 -15.09 -7.49
CA ALA A 310 -10.61 -15.45 -8.52
C ALA A 310 -9.25 -15.92 -7.95
N SER A 311 -9.28 -16.87 -7.02
CA SER A 311 -8.12 -17.64 -6.56
C SER A 311 -6.90 -16.85 -6.06
N PRO A 312 -7.06 -15.84 -5.18
CA PRO A 312 -5.91 -15.20 -4.54
C PRO A 312 -5.21 -16.17 -3.59
N THR A 313 -3.91 -16.00 -3.40
CA THR A 313 -3.16 -16.67 -2.33
C THR A 313 -3.10 -15.74 -1.12
N ILE A 314 -3.68 -16.17 0.00
CA ILE A 314 -3.75 -15.39 1.23
C ILE A 314 -2.97 -16.12 2.33
N ASN A 315 -1.95 -15.46 2.82
CA ASN A 315 -1.14 -15.89 3.95
C ASN A 315 -1.42 -15.02 5.18
N SER A 316 -2.29 -15.50 6.09
CA SER A 316 -2.57 -14.86 7.38
C SER A 316 -1.65 -15.42 8.46
N GLN A 317 -0.83 -14.58 9.11
CA GLN A 317 0.05 -15.01 10.19
C GLN A 317 0.11 -14.05 11.39
N GLY A 318 -0.07 -14.59 12.59
CA GLY A 318 0.11 -13.86 13.84
C GLY A 318 -0.78 -12.63 14.02
N ASN A 319 -1.88 -12.52 13.27
CA ASN A 319 -2.85 -11.44 13.43
C ASN A 319 -3.69 -11.65 14.70
N ARG A 320 -4.39 -10.60 15.14
CA ARG A 320 -5.39 -10.70 16.21
C ARG A 320 -6.75 -10.34 15.65
N PHE A 321 -7.72 -11.24 15.80
CA PHE A 321 -9.10 -11.07 15.34
C PHE A 321 -10.05 -11.11 16.53
N LEU A 322 -10.62 -9.96 16.89
CA LEU A 322 -11.69 -9.87 17.87
C LEU A 322 -13.03 -9.84 17.13
N ALA A 323 -13.73 -10.98 17.09
CA ALA A 323 -15.02 -11.02 16.42
C ALA A 323 -16.05 -10.09 17.07
N PRO A 324 -16.95 -9.48 16.26
CA PRO A 324 -18.11 -8.76 16.77
C PRO A 324 -18.98 -9.64 17.65
N ASN A 325 -19.80 -9.01 18.50
CA ASN A 325 -20.75 -9.75 19.35
C ASN A 325 -21.85 -10.46 18.54
N ASN A 326 -22.15 -9.99 17.32
CA ASN A 326 -23.10 -10.64 16.43
C ASN A 326 -22.65 -12.07 16.08
N GLU A 327 -23.48 -13.06 16.39
CA GLU A 327 -23.22 -14.49 16.18
C GLU A 327 -23.08 -14.88 14.70
N PHE A 328 -23.62 -14.07 13.78
CA PHE A 328 -23.53 -14.32 12.34
C PHE A 328 -22.24 -13.80 11.71
N ASN A 329 -21.44 -13.03 12.46
CA ASN A 329 -20.24 -12.34 11.95
C ASN A 329 -18.95 -12.89 12.58
N LYS A 330 -18.91 -14.20 12.87
CA LYS A 330 -17.77 -14.86 13.51
C LYS A 330 -16.69 -15.32 12.54
N GLU A 331 -17.07 -15.59 11.29
CA GLU A 331 -16.12 -16.00 10.27
C GLU A 331 -15.27 -14.79 9.83
N VAL A 332 -13.95 -14.92 9.95
CA VAL A 332 -12.97 -13.93 9.49
C VAL A 332 -12.96 -13.85 7.97
N THR A 333 -13.17 -15.00 7.30
CA THR A 333 -12.98 -15.22 5.87
C THR A 333 -14.27 -15.09 5.06
N LYS A 334 -14.18 -14.53 3.85
CA LYS A 334 -15.26 -14.55 2.85
C LYS A 334 -14.76 -14.91 1.46
N HIS A 335 -15.09 -16.10 0.99
CA HIS A 335 -14.87 -16.55 -0.38
C HIS A 335 -16.00 -16.03 -1.28
N GLU A 336 -15.75 -14.94 -2.00
CA GLU A 336 -16.74 -14.27 -2.83
C GLU A 336 -16.86 -14.94 -4.20
N ASP A 337 -18.09 -14.93 -4.74
CA ASP A 337 -18.39 -15.26 -6.14
C ASP A 337 -17.95 -16.67 -6.61
N ALA A 338 -17.68 -17.59 -5.68
CA ALA A 338 -17.23 -18.94 -5.97
C ALA A 338 -17.96 -20.00 -5.13
N PRO A 339 -18.38 -21.14 -5.71
CA PRO A 339 -18.89 -22.27 -4.94
C PRO A 339 -17.75 -22.98 -4.19
N LYS A 340 -18.10 -23.73 -3.12
CA LYS A 340 -17.12 -24.49 -2.32
C LYS A 340 -16.23 -25.42 -3.14
N THR A 341 -16.76 -26.03 -4.20
CA THR A 341 -16.00 -26.90 -5.12
C THR A 341 -14.84 -26.19 -5.83
N GLU A 342 -14.93 -24.86 -5.94
CA GLU A 342 -13.90 -24.01 -6.53
C GLU A 342 -13.00 -23.43 -5.45
N TRP A 343 -13.56 -22.66 -4.51
CA TRP A 343 -12.73 -21.93 -3.54
C TRP A 343 -11.97 -22.85 -2.60
N SER A 344 -12.42 -24.09 -2.37
CA SER A 344 -11.67 -25.07 -1.58
C SER A 344 -10.28 -25.38 -2.15
N ARG A 345 -10.02 -25.01 -3.42
CA ARG A 345 -8.73 -25.16 -4.10
C ARG A 345 -7.84 -23.92 -4.00
N TRP A 346 -8.38 -22.78 -3.57
CA TRP A 346 -7.60 -21.56 -3.37
C TRP A 346 -6.67 -21.72 -2.16
N ASN A 347 -5.54 -21.02 -2.13
CA ASN A 347 -4.54 -21.19 -1.07
C ASN A 347 -4.72 -20.13 0.03
N TRP A 348 -5.60 -20.41 1.00
CA TRP A 348 -5.86 -19.51 2.14
C TRP A 348 -5.42 -20.19 3.42
N ARG A 349 -4.40 -19.62 4.07
CA ARG A 349 -3.79 -20.16 5.29
C ARG A 349 -3.87 -19.17 6.45
N SER A 350 -3.99 -19.71 7.65
CA SER A 350 -3.94 -19.01 8.93
C SER A 350 -2.95 -19.74 9.84
N GLU A 351 -1.98 -19.01 10.40
CA GLU A 351 -0.93 -19.57 11.26
C GLU A 351 -0.64 -18.62 12.44
N GLY A 352 -0.78 -19.11 13.67
CA GLY A 352 -0.47 -18.32 14.88
C GLY A 352 -1.41 -17.13 15.14
N ASP A 353 -2.50 -17.01 14.38
CA ASP A 353 -3.52 -15.98 14.58
C ASP A 353 -4.24 -16.17 15.93
N LEU A 354 -4.49 -15.06 16.64
CA LEU A 354 -5.29 -15.05 17.87
C LEU A 354 -6.75 -14.76 17.52
N LEU A 355 -7.59 -15.78 17.66
CA LEU A 355 -9.02 -15.73 17.37
C LEU A 355 -9.81 -15.54 18.68
N LEU A 356 -10.48 -14.40 18.82
CA LEU A 356 -11.20 -14.01 20.04
C LEU A 356 -12.70 -13.88 19.78
N ASN A 357 -13.50 -14.01 20.84
CA ASN A 357 -14.96 -13.86 20.81
C ASN A 357 -15.66 -14.78 19.78
N GLY A 358 -15.15 -16.00 19.60
CA GLY A 358 -15.69 -16.98 18.67
C GLY A 358 -15.25 -16.79 17.21
N ALA A 359 -14.30 -15.88 16.93
CA ALA A 359 -13.72 -15.75 15.60
C ALA A 359 -13.19 -17.10 15.08
N PHE A 360 -13.33 -17.36 13.79
CA PHE A 360 -12.66 -18.49 13.14
C PHE A 360 -12.27 -18.16 11.70
N PHE A 361 -11.26 -18.86 11.20
CA PHE A 361 -10.73 -18.70 9.85
C PHE A 361 -10.97 -20.01 9.07
N THR A 362 -11.67 -19.93 7.93
CA THR A 362 -11.87 -21.10 7.05
C THR A 362 -10.70 -21.20 6.08
N THR A 363 -9.79 -22.14 6.33
CA THR A 363 -8.66 -22.40 5.43
C THR A 363 -9.07 -23.21 4.20
N SER A 364 -8.30 -23.09 3.13
CA SER A 364 -8.53 -23.80 1.87
C SER A 364 -7.22 -24.15 1.17
N GLY A 365 -7.30 -25.05 0.18
CA GLY A 365 -6.15 -25.51 -0.59
C GLY A 365 -5.60 -26.84 -0.07
N GLY A 366 -4.90 -27.56 -0.94
CA GLY A 366 -4.47 -28.94 -0.69
C GLY A 366 -3.26 -29.09 0.24
N GLY A 367 -2.93 -28.08 1.06
CA GLY A 367 -1.69 -28.08 1.84
C GLY A 367 -0.43 -28.28 0.98
N THR A 368 -0.48 -27.96 -0.32
CA THR A 368 0.64 -28.11 -1.26
C THR A 368 1.65 -27.01 -1.01
N SER A 369 2.96 -27.23 -0.84
CA SER A 369 3.82 -28.40 -0.91
C SER A 369 5.02 -28.11 0.01
N SER A 370 5.85 -29.10 0.30
CA SER A 370 7.09 -28.97 1.05
C SER A 370 8.12 -27.94 0.51
N LYS A 371 7.84 -27.23 -0.60
CA LYS A 371 8.55 -26.01 -1.02
C LYS A 371 8.13 -24.79 -0.17
N TYR A 372 6.83 -24.55 -0.05
CA TYR A 372 6.25 -23.48 0.79
C TYR A 372 6.45 -23.70 2.31
N ALA A 373 6.73 -24.94 2.73
CA ALA A 373 7.01 -25.33 4.13
C ALA A 373 8.51 -25.39 4.49
N LYS A 374 9.43 -25.24 3.51
CA LYS A 374 10.89 -25.26 3.75
C LYS A 374 11.53 -23.87 3.83
N ALA A 375 10.79 -22.81 3.52
CA ALA A 375 11.15 -21.42 3.73
C ALA A 375 10.73 -20.88 5.12
N SER A 376 10.05 -21.69 5.96
CA SER A 376 9.67 -21.27 7.32
C SER A 376 10.83 -21.48 8.29
N SER A 377 11.77 -20.52 8.34
CA SER A 377 12.77 -20.46 9.41
C SER A 377 12.73 -19.13 10.19
N LEU A 378 11.52 -18.82 10.73
CA LEU A 378 11.15 -17.90 11.84
C LEU A 378 10.63 -16.51 11.40
N GLY A 379 9.36 -16.09 11.41
CA GLY A 379 8.10 -16.50 12.05
C GLY A 379 7.31 -15.19 12.36
N ALA A 380 5.99 -15.15 12.20
CA ALA A 380 5.20 -13.99 12.64
C ALA A 380 5.43 -13.73 14.14
N ARG A 381 5.32 -12.47 14.61
CA ARG A 381 5.34 -12.25 16.06
C ARG A 381 4.14 -12.93 16.69
N SER A 382 4.28 -13.33 17.96
CA SER A 382 3.14 -13.86 18.71
C SER A 382 1.99 -12.88 18.61
N SER A 383 0.81 -13.38 18.24
CA SER A 383 -0.43 -12.62 18.18
C SER A 383 -0.81 -11.97 19.52
N SER A 384 -0.26 -12.47 20.64
CA SER A 384 -0.35 -11.81 21.96
C SER A 384 0.30 -10.41 22.01
N LEU A 385 1.29 -10.13 21.16
CA LEU A 385 1.98 -8.85 21.10
C LEU A 385 1.30 -7.84 20.16
N VAL A 386 0.32 -8.28 19.36
CA VAL A 386 -0.33 -7.46 18.32
C VAL A 386 -0.88 -6.15 18.88
N GLY A 387 -1.58 -6.21 20.02
CA GLY A 387 -2.11 -4.98 20.65
C GLY A 387 -1.02 -3.97 21.03
N THR A 388 0.19 -4.42 21.38
CA THR A 388 1.32 -3.53 21.69
C THR A 388 1.99 -3.00 20.43
N ILE A 389 2.32 -3.88 19.47
CA ILE A 389 3.10 -3.50 18.26
C ILE A 389 2.27 -2.68 17.25
N THR A 390 0.95 -2.70 17.37
CA THR A 390 0.02 -1.86 16.60
C THR A 390 -0.54 -0.68 17.41
N GLY A 391 -0.14 -0.51 18.68
CA GLY A 391 -0.65 0.57 19.55
C GLY A 391 -0.26 1.97 19.09
N GLY A 392 0.69 2.09 18.16
CA GLY A 392 1.06 3.34 17.48
C GLY A 392 0.54 3.49 16.05
N ALA A 393 -0.38 2.64 15.60
CA ALA A 393 -0.93 2.71 14.25
C ALA A 393 -1.65 4.05 13.99
N GLY A 394 -1.59 4.52 12.75
CA GLY A 394 -2.09 5.82 12.32
C GLY A 394 -1.02 6.91 12.37
N VAL A 395 -1.46 8.17 12.21
CA VAL A 395 -0.57 9.33 12.22
C VAL A 395 0.10 9.49 13.59
N LEU A 396 1.43 9.65 13.57
CA LEU A 396 2.23 9.86 14.77
C LEU A 396 2.39 11.34 15.11
N SER A 397 2.34 11.65 16.41
CA SER A 397 2.64 12.99 16.94
C SER A 397 4.16 13.20 17.09
N CYS A 398 4.88 13.38 15.98
CA CYS A 398 6.32 13.65 16.03
C CYS A 398 6.61 15.13 16.37
N ARG A 399 7.49 15.40 17.35
CA ARG A 399 7.98 16.76 17.65
C ARG A 399 9.47 16.88 17.38
N LYS A 400 9.90 18.05 16.90
CA LYS A 400 11.32 18.33 16.64
C LYS A 400 12.13 18.21 17.93
N GLY A 401 13.26 17.52 17.89
CA GLY A 401 14.14 17.32 19.04
C GLY A 401 13.66 16.27 20.05
N SER A 402 12.57 15.55 19.76
CA SER A 402 12.14 14.38 20.53
C SER A 402 12.03 13.16 19.61
N HIS A 403 11.95 11.98 20.23
CA HIS A 403 11.48 10.80 19.52
C HIS A 403 10.09 11.07 18.93
N CYS A 404 9.84 10.48 17.77
CA CYS A 404 8.48 10.16 17.38
C CYS A 404 8.09 8.83 18.05
#